data_AF-A0A942FVT9-F1
#
_entry.id   AF-A0A942FVT9-F1
#
_cell.length_a   1.000
_cell.length_b   1.000
_cell.length_c   1.000
_cell.angle_alpha   90.00
_cell.angle_beta   90.00
_cell.angle_gamma   90.00
#
_symmetry.space_group_name_H-M   'P 1'
#
loop_
_entity.id
_entity.type
_entity.pdbx_description
1 polymer ?
#
loop_
_entity_poly.entity_id
_entity_poly.type
_entity_poly.pdbx_seq_one_letter_code
_entity_poly.pdbx_strand_id
1 'polypeptide(L)'
;MSRKNKDRKVREEALREARRITPGKIFRLLLKSLVFALVVAVLFTIWAVNQWPGYDQWWLQLALMVGVYVLAYPFLMSEFRPKAPSNKR
;
A
#
# COMPACT_ATOMS: atom_id res chain seq x y z
N MET A 1 -30.78 12.58 20.67
CA MET A 1 -30.15 11.92 19.50
C MET A 1 -29.43 10.66 19.94
N SER A 2 -29.81 9.49 19.42
CA SER A 2 -29.20 8.21 19.78
C SER A 2 -27.73 8.14 19.37
N ARG A 3 -26.84 7.68 20.27
CA ARG A 3 -25.38 7.54 20.04
C ARG A 3 -25.07 6.80 18.73
N LYS A 4 -25.90 5.83 18.37
CA LYS A 4 -25.81 5.04 17.12
C LYS A 4 -25.87 5.89 15.85
N ASN A 5 -26.66 6.98 15.83
CA ASN A 5 -26.78 7.87 14.68
C ASN A 5 -25.62 8.88 14.61
N LYS A 6 -24.97 9.18 15.74
CA LYS A 6 -23.78 10.05 15.79
C LYS A 6 -22.57 9.32 15.23
N ASP A 7 -22.38 8.06 15.61
CA ASP A 7 -21.29 7.21 15.09
C ASP A 7 -21.43 6.96 13.58
N ARG A 8 -22.66 6.79 13.08
CA ARG A 8 -22.90 6.61 11.64
C ARG A 8 -22.51 7.84 10.83
N LYS A 9 -22.83 9.06 11.31
CA LYS A 9 -22.45 10.31 10.66
C LYS A 9 -20.93 10.53 10.65
N VAL A 10 -20.24 10.27 11.76
CA VAL A 10 -18.77 10.38 11.85
C VAL A 10 -18.08 9.41 10.89
N ARG A 11 -18.65 8.20 10.72
CA ARG A 11 -18.12 7.19 9.78
C ARG A 11 -18.36 7.58 8.32
N GLU A 12 -19.52 8.17 8.01
CA GLU A 12 -19.84 8.70 6.68
C GLU A 12 -18.96 9.91 6.32
N GLU A 13 -18.67 10.79 7.28
CA GLU A 13 -17.75 11.92 7.12
C GLU A 13 -16.30 11.46 6.92
N ALA A 14 -15.82 10.49 7.73
CA ALA A 14 -14.50 9.88 7.54
C ALA A 14 -14.35 9.18 6.18
N LEU A 15 -15.43 8.60 5.64
CA LEU A 15 -15.45 8.03 4.28
C LEU A 15 -15.41 9.11 3.18
N ARG A 16 -16.06 10.26 3.39
CA ARG A 16 -15.97 11.41 2.46
C ARG A 16 -14.58 12.05 2.50
N GLU A 17 -13.97 12.11 3.66
CA GLU A 17 -12.62 12.66 3.86
C GLU A 17 -11.52 11.69 3.38
N ALA A 18 -11.75 10.38 3.48
CA ALA A 18 -10.93 9.37 2.83
C ALA A 18 -10.94 9.52 1.30
N ARG A 19 -12.10 9.83 0.70
CA ARG A 19 -12.26 10.11 -0.74
C ARG A 19 -11.69 11.44 -1.21
N ARG A 20 -11.42 12.40 -0.31
CA ARG A 20 -10.67 13.61 -0.68
C ARG A 20 -9.22 13.21 -0.91
N ILE A 21 -8.89 13.04 -2.20
CA ILE A 21 -7.52 12.89 -2.71
C ILE A 21 -6.80 14.20 -2.43
N THR A 22 -6.14 14.26 -1.28
CA THR A 22 -5.31 15.40 -0.89
C THR A 22 -3.91 15.21 -1.49
N PRO A 23 -3.25 16.27 -2.00
CA PRO A 23 -1.90 16.15 -2.57
C PRO A 23 -0.88 15.52 -1.60
N GLY A 24 -1.04 15.73 -0.29
CA GLY A 24 -0.23 15.07 0.73
C GLY A 24 -0.40 13.53 0.78
N LYS A 25 -1.59 13.00 0.49
CA LYS A 25 -1.81 11.55 0.39
C LYS A 25 -1.14 10.97 -0.87
N ILE A 26 -1.19 11.69 -1.99
CA ILE A 26 -0.50 11.30 -3.22
C ILE A 26 1.02 11.31 -3.00
N PHE A 27 1.56 12.37 -2.37
CA PHE A 27 2.99 12.46 -2.09
C PHE A 27 3.47 11.34 -1.15
N ARG A 28 2.69 11.02 -0.12
CA ARG A 28 3.02 9.90 0.77
C ARG A 28 2.88 8.53 0.08
N LEU A 29 1.92 8.38 -0.83
CA LEU A 29 1.81 7.19 -1.70
C LEU A 29 3.04 7.07 -2.61
N LEU A 30 3.46 8.19 -3.22
CA LEU A 30 4.68 8.26 -4.03
C LEU A 30 5.91 7.85 -3.23
N LEU A 31 6.06 8.35 -2.01
CA LEU A 31 7.17 8.00 -1.14
C LEU A 31 7.17 6.50 -0.79
N LYS A 32 6.00 5.93 -0.46
CA LYS A 32 5.85 4.48 -0.24
C LYS A 32 6.17 3.67 -1.51
N SER A 33 5.75 4.14 -2.68
CA SER A 33 6.07 3.49 -3.96
C SER A 33 7.55 3.59 -4.31
N LEU A 34 8.22 4.69 -3.95
CA LEU A 34 9.67 4.88 -4.16
C LEU A 34 10.48 3.92 -3.28
N VAL A 35 10.13 3.82 -2.00
CA VAL A 35 10.74 2.85 -1.09
C VAL A 35 10.49 1.42 -1.57
N PHE A 36 9.29 1.12 -2.05
CA PHE A 36 8.97 -0.18 -2.64
C PHE A 36 9.83 -0.47 -3.88
N ALA A 37 9.98 0.50 -4.79
CA ALA A 37 10.83 0.35 -5.97
C ALA A 37 12.29 0.08 -5.60
N LEU A 38 12.82 0.76 -4.57
CA LEU A 38 14.16 0.49 -4.04
C LEU A 38 14.30 -0.93 -3.50
N VAL A 39 13.32 -1.42 -2.72
CA VAL A 39 13.33 -2.79 -2.20
C VAL A 39 13.31 -3.81 -3.33
N VAL A 40 12.45 -3.61 -4.33
CA VAL A 40 12.39 -4.47 -5.53
C VAL A 40 13.72 -4.45 -6.27
N ALA A 41 14.33 -3.28 -6.48
CA ALA A 41 15.61 -3.16 -7.14
C ALA A 41 16.73 -3.90 -6.39
N VAL A 42 16.75 -3.84 -5.06
CA VAL A 42 17.71 -4.59 -4.23
C VAL A 42 17.49 -6.09 -4.38
N LEU A 43 16.23 -6.57 -4.34
CA LEU A 43 15.92 -7.98 -4.55
C LEU A 43 16.39 -8.47 -5.92
N PHE A 44 16.11 -7.73 -6.98
CA PHE A 44 16.59 -8.06 -8.33
C PHE A 44 18.11 -8.02 -8.43
N THR A 45 18.78 -7.06 -7.79
CA THR A 45 20.25 -6.98 -7.76
C THR A 45 20.85 -8.20 -7.07
N ILE A 46 20.33 -8.59 -5.91
CA ILE A 46 20.78 -9.79 -5.19
C ILE A 46 20.54 -11.05 -6.04
N TRP A 47 19.40 -11.11 -6.72
CA TRP A 47 19.04 -12.25 -7.56
C TRP A 47 19.96 -12.38 -8.79
N ALA A 48 20.31 -11.26 -9.43
CA ALA A 48 21.24 -11.20 -10.55
C ALA A 48 22.68 -11.54 -10.12
N VAL A 49 23.14 -11.02 -8.97
CA VAL A 49 24.51 -11.28 -8.46
C VAL A 49 24.72 -12.75 -8.11
N ASN A 50 23.70 -13.42 -7.56
CA ASN A 50 23.79 -14.84 -7.21
C ASN A 50 23.59 -15.80 -8.40
N GLN A 51 23.38 -15.28 -9.62
CA GLN A 51 23.11 -16.06 -10.83
C GLN A 51 22.12 -17.22 -10.60
N TRP A 52 21.06 -16.96 -9.82
CA TRP A 52 20.12 -18.01 -9.49
C TRP A 52 19.43 -18.52 -10.75
N PRO A 53 19.24 -19.85 -10.86
CA PRO A 53 18.56 -20.45 -11.99
C PRO A 53 17.14 -19.88 -12.10
N GLY A 54 16.78 -19.43 -13.30
CA GLY A 54 15.48 -18.83 -13.59
C GLY A 54 15.46 -17.30 -13.69
N TYR A 55 16.60 -16.62 -13.50
CA TYR A 55 16.70 -15.18 -13.81
C TYR A 55 16.37 -14.89 -15.28
N ASP A 56 16.86 -15.69 -16.22
CA ASP A 56 16.61 -15.51 -17.67
C ASP A 56 15.17 -15.85 -18.10
N GLN A 57 14.38 -16.45 -17.19
CA GLN A 57 13.01 -16.82 -17.48
C GLN A 57 12.06 -15.66 -17.18
N TRP A 58 11.56 -15.02 -18.23
CA TRP A 58 10.68 -13.84 -18.13
C TRP A 58 9.42 -14.10 -17.28
N TRP A 59 8.88 -15.32 -17.28
CA TRP A 59 7.72 -15.68 -16.46
C TRP A 59 8.04 -15.74 -14.96
N LEU A 60 9.26 -16.15 -14.58
CA LEU A 60 9.71 -16.14 -13.18
C LEU A 60 9.92 -14.71 -12.70
N GLN A 61 10.48 -13.83 -13.56
CA GLN A 61 10.57 -12.40 -13.26
C GLN A 61 9.19 -11.78 -13.04
N LEU A 62 8.21 -12.10 -13.89
CA LEU A 62 6.83 -11.65 -13.75
C LEU A 62 6.17 -12.18 -12.47
N ALA A 63 6.29 -13.47 -12.19
CA ALA A 63 5.75 -14.08 -10.99
C ALA A 63 6.33 -13.45 -9.72
N LEU A 64 7.64 -13.17 -9.71
CA LEU A 64 8.31 -12.48 -8.61
C LEU A 64 7.81 -11.04 -8.45
N MET A 65 7.72 -10.28 -9.54
CA MET A 65 7.18 -8.92 -9.52
C MET A 65 5.74 -8.89 -8.98
N VAL A 66 4.88 -9.78 -9.46
CA VAL A 66 3.49 -9.87 -9.00
C VAL A 66 3.43 -10.30 -7.53
N GLY A 67 4.24 -11.29 -7.12
CA GLY A 67 4.30 -11.73 -5.72
C GLY A 67 4.72 -10.62 -4.77
N VAL A 68 5.79 -9.90 -5.11
CA VAL A 68 6.27 -8.76 -4.31
C VAL A 68 5.25 -7.62 -4.30
N TYR A 69 4.57 -7.37 -5.43
CA TYR A 69 3.50 -6.38 -5.49
C TYR A 69 2.30 -6.75 -4.61
N VAL A 70 1.84 -8.01 -4.64
CA VAL A 70 0.72 -8.48 -3.81
C VAL A 70 1.04 -8.35 -2.32
N LEU A 71 2.29 -8.66 -1.92
CA LEU A 71 2.73 -8.51 -0.53
C LEU A 71 2.83 -7.03 -0.10
N ALA A 72 3.26 -6.15 -1.00
CA ALA A 72 3.35 -4.72 -0.72
C ALA A 72 2.03 -3.96 -0.89
N TYR A 73 1.08 -4.51 -1.63
CA TYR A 73 -0.24 -3.93 -1.86
C TYR A 73 -0.96 -3.51 -0.57
N PRO A 74 -1.06 -4.34 0.49
CA PRO A 74 -1.67 -3.90 1.75
C PRO A 74 -0.90 -2.76 2.42
N PHE A 75 0.43 -2.70 2.26
CA PHE A 75 1.26 -1.63 2.82
C PHE A 75 1.09 -0.31 2.05
N LEU A 76 1.02 -0.37 0.72
CA LEU A 76 0.74 0.77 -0.15
C LEU A 76 -0.68 1.32 0.09
N MET A 77 -1.67 0.43 0.13
CA MET A 77 -3.08 0.81 0.30
C MET A 77 -3.50 1.08 1.76
N SER A 78 -2.60 0.86 2.73
CA SER A 78 -2.85 1.21 4.14
C SER A 78 -3.24 2.68 4.34
N GLU A 79 -2.80 3.59 3.46
CA GLU A 79 -3.11 5.02 3.55
C GLU A 79 -4.54 5.36 3.09
N PHE A 80 -5.15 4.51 2.25
CA PHE A 80 -6.52 4.68 1.76
C PHE A 80 -7.55 3.88 2.57
N ARG A 81 -7.09 3.05 3.51
CA ARG A 81 -8.00 2.38 4.44
C ARG A 81 -8.54 3.43 5.43
N PRO A 82 -9.87 3.57 5.55
CA PRO A 82 -10.44 4.45 6.56
C PRO A 82 -9.96 3.95 7.93
N LYS A 83 -9.18 4.78 8.63
CA LYS A 83 -8.83 4.51 10.02
C LYS A 83 -10.14 4.42 10.78
N ALA A 84 -10.43 3.26 11.36
CA ALA A 84 -11.55 3.14 12.28
C ALA A 84 -11.39 4.26 13.32
N PRO A 85 -12.44 5.04 13.62
CA PRO A 85 -12.34 6.11 14.60
C PRO A 85 -11.81 5.48 15.88
N SER A 86 -10.57 5.80 16.23
CA SER A 86 -10.01 5.31 17.49
C SER A 86 -10.86 5.95 18.56
N ASN A 87 -11.63 5.12 19.26
CA ASN A 87 -12.29 5.49 20.50
C ASN A 87 -11.17 5.71 21.54
N LYS A 88 -10.40 6.79 21.37
CA LYS A 88 -9.59 7.37 22.42
C LYS A 88 -10.60 7.97 23.39
N ARG A 89 -11.02 7.11 24.32
CA ARG A 89 -11.37 7.56 25.67
C ARG A 89 -10.17 8.27 26.27
#